data_AF-A0A353IPS2-F1
#
_entry.id   AF-A0A353IPS2-F1
#
_cell.length_a   1.000
_cell.length_b   1.000
_cell.length_c   1.000
_cell.angle_alpha   90.00
_cell.angle_beta   90.00
_cell.angle_gamma   90.00
#
_symmetry.space_group_name_H-M   'P 1'
#
loop_
_entity.id
_entity.type
_entity.pdbx_description
1 polymer ?
#
loop_
_entity_poly.entity_id
_entity_poly.type
_entity_poly.pdbx_seq_one_letter_code
_entity_poly.pdbx_strand_id
1 'polypeptide(L)'
;MRASAARPSSTDDSDTHDTAILTIDLAALADNYRNLRDRTRPAECAAVVKADAYGLGMVQAASVLWRAGCRTFFVATIAEAIDLRILLPDAVIYVLNGVLAGTAATFQEHGLRPVLNSANEVRDWA
;
A
#
# COMPACT_ATOMS: atom_id res chain seq x y z
N MET A 1 -19.00 30.40 -12.16
CA MET A 1 -19.57 30.39 -10.81
C MET A 1 -19.79 28.93 -10.41
N ARG A 2 -18.82 28.31 -9.74
CA ARG A 2 -18.97 26.97 -9.13
C ARG A 2 -18.72 27.13 -7.65
N ALA A 3 -19.72 26.75 -6.87
CA ALA A 3 -19.72 26.86 -5.42
C ALA A 3 -18.59 26.01 -4.84
N SER A 4 -17.73 26.65 -4.05
CA SER A 4 -16.80 25.99 -3.14
C SER A 4 -17.62 25.41 -2.00
N ALA A 5 -17.69 24.08 -1.90
CA ALA A 5 -18.26 23.43 -0.74
C ALA A 5 -17.21 23.48 0.38
N ALA A 6 -17.54 24.18 1.47
CA ALA A 6 -16.70 24.28 2.66
C ALA A 6 -16.38 22.89 3.24
N ARG A 7 -15.12 22.67 3.64
CA ARG A 7 -14.73 21.50 4.44
C ARG A 7 -15.48 21.54 5.77
N PRO A 8 -16.11 20.44 6.22
CA PRO A 8 -16.62 20.39 7.58
C PRO A 8 -15.43 20.44 8.57
N SER A 9 -15.51 21.34 9.54
CA SER A 9 -14.53 21.51 10.61
C SER A 9 -14.87 20.67 11.85
N SER A 10 -13.85 19.96 12.33
CA SER A 10 -13.54 19.52 13.71
C SER A 10 -14.55 18.68 14.50
N THR A 11 -14.11 17.47 14.87
CA THR A 11 -14.44 16.87 16.17
C THR A 11 -13.19 16.26 16.79
N ASP A 12 -12.81 16.89 17.91
CA ASP A 12 -11.89 16.51 18.99
C ASP A 12 -10.41 16.91 18.85
N ASP A 13 -10.10 18.06 19.46
CA ASP A 13 -8.78 18.72 19.51
C ASP A 13 -8.34 18.79 20.99
N SER A 14 -8.40 17.67 21.71
CA SER A 14 -7.92 17.56 23.09
C SER A 14 -6.74 16.60 23.26
N ASP A 15 -6.07 16.22 22.17
CA ASP A 15 -4.79 15.53 22.26
C ASP A 15 -3.69 16.57 22.40
N THR A 16 -3.25 16.79 23.64
CA THR A 16 -2.06 17.60 23.88
C THR A 16 -0.86 16.85 23.34
N HIS A 17 -0.42 17.22 22.15
CA HIS A 17 0.82 16.73 21.56
C HIS A 17 1.98 17.60 22.02
N ASP A 18 3.06 16.98 22.49
CA ASP A 18 4.30 17.64 22.91
C ASP A 18 5.31 17.82 21.74
N THR A 19 4.93 17.38 20.54
CA THR A 19 5.78 17.31 19.34
C THR A 19 4.99 17.60 18.04
N ALA A 20 5.69 17.65 16.91
CA ALA A 20 5.10 17.91 15.60
C ALA A 20 4.21 16.75 15.11
N ILE A 21 3.14 17.09 14.39
CA ILE A 21 2.12 16.14 13.92
C ILE A 21 2.08 16.12 12.40
N LEU A 22 1.90 14.93 11.83
CA LEU A 22 1.58 14.73 10.42
C LEU A 22 0.11 14.29 10.28
N THR A 23 -0.71 15.11 9.65
CA THR A 23 -2.13 14.79 9.39
C THR A 23 -2.31 14.29 7.97
N ILE A 24 -2.89 13.09 7.81
CA ILE A 24 -3.12 12.45 6.52
C ILE A 24 -4.58 12.54 6.11
N ASP A 25 -4.84 13.14 4.94
CA ASP A 25 -6.17 13.16 4.32
C ASP A 25 -6.41 11.84 3.55
N LEU A 26 -7.03 10.88 4.23
CA LEU A 26 -7.34 9.57 3.65
C LEU A 26 -8.36 9.65 2.51
N ALA A 27 -9.26 10.63 2.53
CA ALA A 27 -10.22 10.80 1.45
C ALA A 27 -9.50 11.23 0.16
N ALA A 28 -8.57 12.17 0.28
CA ALA A 28 -7.73 12.58 -0.84
C ALA A 28 -6.89 11.43 -1.41
N LEU A 29 -6.34 10.55 -0.55
CA LEU A 29 -5.60 9.36 -1.01
C LEU A 29 -6.49 8.44 -1.86
N ALA A 30 -7.73 8.21 -1.41
CA ALA A 30 -8.70 7.38 -2.14
C ALA A 30 -9.12 8.01 -3.48
N ASP A 31 -9.32 9.32 -3.51
CA ASP A 31 -9.67 10.06 -4.74
C ASP A 31 -8.52 10.05 -5.75
N ASN A 32 -7.28 10.25 -5.29
CA ASN A 32 -6.08 10.17 -6.12
C ASN A 32 -5.96 8.79 -6.76
N TYR A 33 -6.17 7.72 -5.98
CA TYR A 33 -6.16 6.35 -6.50
C TYR A 33 -7.24 6.15 -7.58
N ARG A 34 -8.49 6.56 -7.31
CA ARG A 34 -9.59 6.44 -8.28
C ARG A 34 -9.26 7.19 -9.58
N ASN A 35 -8.72 8.40 -9.48
CA ASN A 35 -8.32 9.19 -10.65
C ASN A 35 -7.25 8.48 -11.49
N LEU A 36 -6.20 7.96 -10.86
CA LEU A 36 -5.13 7.23 -11.54
C LEU A 36 -5.68 5.96 -12.19
N ARG A 37 -6.44 5.15 -11.45
CA ARG A 37 -7.09 3.93 -11.94
C ARG A 37 -7.94 4.19 -13.17
N ASP A 38 -8.74 5.25 -13.18
CA ASP A 38 -9.63 5.54 -14.30
C ASP A 38 -8.86 6.03 -15.54
N ARG A 39 -7.72 6.71 -15.35
CA ARG A 39 -6.83 7.18 -16.42
C ARG A 39 -5.95 6.08 -17.03
N THR A 40 -5.66 5.02 -16.29
CA THR A 40 -4.79 3.93 -16.77
C THR A 40 -5.56 2.81 -17.46
N ARG A 41 -6.90 2.85 -17.49
CA ARG A 41 -7.70 1.80 -18.13
C ARG A 41 -7.31 1.60 -19.62
N PRO A 42 -7.24 0.34 -20.09
CA PRO A 42 -7.67 -0.89 -19.41
C PRO A 42 -6.61 -1.50 -18.48
N ALA A 43 -5.43 -0.89 -18.34
CA ALA A 43 -4.40 -1.39 -17.43
C ALA A 43 -4.83 -1.26 -15.96
N GLU A 44 -4.47 -2.26 -15.16
CA GLU A 44 -4.67 -2.24 -13.71
C GLU A 44 -3.79 -1.16 -13.06
N CYS A 45 -4.38 -0.40 -12.12
CA CYS A 45 -3.62 0.49 -11.25
C CYS A 45 -3.42 -0.17 -9.89
N ALA A 46 -2.16 -0.44 -9.56
CA ALA A 46 -1.72 -0.97 -8.28
C ALA A 46 -1.26 0.15 -7.34
N ALA A 47 -1.15 -0.16 -6.04
CA ALA A 47 -0.62 0.76 -5.04
C ALA A 47 0.71 0.29 -4.47
N VAL A 48 1.70 1.19 -4.39
CA VAL A 48 2.95 0.92 -3.68
C VAL A 48 2.83 1.50 -2.27
N VAL A 49 2.97 0.66 -1.25
CA VAL A 49 2.83 1.04 0.17
C VAL A 49 4.07 0.69 1.00
N LYS A 50 5.24 0.63 0.35
CA LYS A 50 6.54 0.43 1.00
C LYS A 50 6.89 1.55 1.99
N ALA A 51 7.81 1.28 2.89
CA ALA A 51 8.27 2.18 3.94
C ALA A 51 7.11 2.79 4.73
N ASP A 52 6.24 1.92 5.25
CA ASP A 52 5.02 2.32 5.97
C ASP A 52 4.13 3.28 5.16
N ALA A 53 3.85 2.92 3.90
CA ALA A 53 3.20 3.77 2.91
C ALA A 53 3.86 5.15 2.75
N TYR A 54 5.18 5.19 2.58
CA TYR A 54 5.97 6.42 2.47
C TYR A 54 5.85 7.32 3.72
N GLY A 55 5.69 6.71 4.90
CA GLY A 55 5.50 7.41 6.18
C GLY A 55 4.08 7.93 6.42
N LEU A 56 3.10 7.51 5.60
CA LEU A 56 1.69 7.86 5.77
C LEU A 56 0.94 6.93 6.75
N GLY A 57 1.55 5.80 7.11
CA GLY A 57 0.90 4.72 7.87
C GLY A 57 0.25 3.69 6.95
N MET A 58 0.86 2.51 6.85
CA MET A 58 0.45 1.43 5.95
C MET A 58 -0.95 0.91 6.28
N VAL A 59 -1.29 0.77 7.56
CA VAL A 59 -2.59 0.21 7.97
C VAL A 59 -3.74 1.05 7.44
N GLN A 60 -3.70 2.36 7.68
CA GLN A 60 -4.74 3.29 7.25
C GLN A 60 -4.74 3.46 5.73
N ALA A 61 -3.56 3.66 5.12
CA ALA A 61 -3.42 3.87 3.69
C ALA A 61 -3.90 2.67 2.88
N ALA A 62 -3.41 1.47 3.19
CA ALA A 62 -3.77 0.24 2.47
C ALA A 62 -5.26 -0.08 2.63
N SER A 63 -5.83 0.07 3.83
CA SER A 63 -7.27 -0.15 4.08
C SER A 63 -8.17 0.78 3.25
N VAL A 64 -7.76 2.04 3.09
CA VAL A 64 -8.51 3.03 2.31
C VAL A 64 -8.38 2.74 0.82
N LEU A 65 -7.18 2.41 0.33
CA LEU A 65 -6.94 2.05 -1.05
C LEU A 65 -7.69 0.75 -1.44
N TRP A 66 -7.73 -0.24 -0.55
CA TRP A 66 -8.51 -1.46 -0.72
C TRP A 66 -10.01 -1.16 -0.90
N ARG A 67 -10.58 -0.33 -0.02
CA ARG A 67 -11.98 0.11 -0.13
C ARG A 67 -12.24 0.93 -1.40
N ALA A 68 -11.24 1.68 -1.89
CA ALA A 68 -11.32 2.41 -3.15
C ALA A 68 -11.24 1.52 -4.40
N GLY A 69 -10.98 0.22 -4.24
CA GLY A 69 -10.98 -0.78 -5.30
C GLY A 69 -9.60 -1.31 -5.69
N CYS A 70 -8.53 -0.93 -4.99
CA CYS A 70 -7.19 -1.47 -5.24
C CYS A 70 -7.10 -2.93 -4.83
N ARG A 71 -6.56 -3.79 -5.70
CA ARG A 71 -6.41 -5.23 -5.45
C ARG A 71 -4.96 -5.71 -5.51
N THR A 72 -4.11 -5.02 -6.26
CA THR A 72 -2.67 -5.28 -6.31
C THR A 72 -1.87 -4.23 -5.56
N PHE A 73 -0.95 -4.70 -4.73
CA PHE A 73 -0.09 -3.89 -3.88
C PHE A 73 1.38 -4.28 -4.04
N PHE A 74 2.25 -3.31 -3.77
CA PHE A 74 3.70 -3.49 -3.76
C PHE A 74 4.29 -2.96 -2.45
N VAL A 75 5.22 -3.71 -1.87
CA VAL A 75 6.01 -3.33 -0.70
C VAL A 75 7.49 -3.56 -0.98
N ALA A 76 8.39 -3.06 -0.12
CA ALA A 76 9.82 -3.28 -0.32
C ALA A 76 10.25 -4.63 0.26
N THR A 77 9.79 -4.97 1.46
CA THR A 77 10.31 -6.09 2.25
C THR A 77 9.27 -7.19 2.50
N ILE A 78 9.75 -8.39 2.86
CA ILE A 78 8.89 -9.52 3.27
C ILE A 78 8.11 -9.18 4.55
N ALA A 79 8.73 -8.47 5.50
CA ALA A 79 8.07 -8.08 6.75
C ALA A 79 6.84 -7.20 6.46
N GLU A 80 6.99 -6.14 5.66
CA GLU A 80 5.87 -5.30 5.21
C GLU A 80 4.81 -6.12 4.47
N ALA A 81 5.23 -7.12 3.69
CA ALA A 81 4.33 -7.96 2.92
C ALA A 81 3.48 -8.87 3.81
N ILE A 82 4.06 -9.42 4.88
CA ILE A 82 3.36 -10.23 5.88
C ILE A 82 2.36 -9.36 6.63
N ASP A 83 2.77 -8.18 7.09
CA ASP A 83 1.89 -7.23 7.77
C ASP A 83 0.71 -6.83 6.86
N LEU A 84 0.99 -6.56 5.59
CA LEU A 84 -0.04 -6.25 4.59
C LEU A 84 -0.95 -7.44 4.28
N ARG A 85 -0.42 -8.68 4.26
CA ARG A 85 -1.21 -9.91 4.06
C ARG A 85 -2.18 -10.15 5.22
N ILE A 86 -1.75 -9.91 6.46
CA ILE A 86 -2.63 -10.00 7.64
C ILE A 86 -3.76 -8.98 7.53
N LEU A 87 -3.45 -7.75 7.10
CA LEU A 87 -4.42 -6.68 6.92
C LEU A 87 -5.39 -6.93 5.76
N LEU A 88 -4.87 -7.41 4.62
CA LEU A 88 -5.60 -7.62 3.37
C LEU A 88 -5.40 -9.07 2.86
N PRO A 89 -6.13 -10.06 3.42
CA PRO A 89 -5.93 -11.47 3.12
C PRO A 89 -6.07 -11.83 1.63
N ASP A 90 -6.87 -11.07 0.88
CA ASP A 90 -7.16 -11.33 -0.54
C ASP A 90 -6.31 -10.48 -1.51
N ALA A 91 -5.41 -9.63 -1.02
CA ALA A 91 -4.61 -8.77 -1.88
C ALA A 91 -3.58 -9.56 -2.70
N VAL A 92 -3.32 -9.12 -3.93
CA VAL A 92 -2.10 -9.51 -4.64
C VAL A 92 -0.96 -8.64 -4.11
N ILE A 93 0.08 -9.24 -3.55
CA ILE A 93 1.18 -8.51 -2.91
C ILE A 93 2.50 -8.87 -3.59
N TYR A 94 3.16 -7.86 -4.16
CA TYR A 94 4.48 -7.95 -4.74
C TYR A 94 5.56 -7.39 -3.81
N VAL A 95 6.69 -8.08 -3.69
CA VAL A 95 7.85 -7.63 -2.89
C VAL A 95 8.96 -7.18 -3.83
N LEU A 96 9.28 -5.89 -3.79
CA LEU A 96 10.19 -5.25 -4.73
C LEU A 96 11.65 -5.69 -4.58
N ASN A 97 12.10 -6.02 -3.36
CA ASN A 97 13.50 -6.39 -3.12
C ASN A 97 13.83 -7.83 -3.56
N GLY A 98 12.85 -8.58 -4.08
CA GLY A 98 13.05 -9.93 -4.60
C GLY A 98 13.22 -11.02 -3.55
N VAL A 99 13.70 -12.19 -3.99
CA VAL A 99 13.91 -13.37 -3.15
C VAL A 99 15.37 -13.44 -2.70
N LEU A 100 15.61 -13.30 -1.39
CA LEU A 100 16.92 -13.58 -0.83
C LEU A 100 17.08 -15.08 -0.54
N ALA A 101 18.32 -15.56 -0.54
CA ALA A 101 18.62 -16.97 -0.24
C ALA A 101 17.95 -17.41 1.07
N GLY A 102 17.25 -18.54 1.03
CA GLY A 102 16.53 -19.09 2.19
C GLY A 102 15.17 -18.46 2.50
N THR A 103 14.72 -17.45 1.74
CA THR A 103 13.42 -16.79 2.00
C THR A 103 12.25 -17.29 1.15
N ALA A 104 12.51 -18.15 0.17
CA ALA A 104 11.50 -18.64 -0.78
C ALA A 104 10.29 -19.32 -0.10
N ALA A 105 10.52 -20.10 0.96
CA ALA A 105 9.45 -20.76 1.73
C ALA A 105 8.47 -19.74 2.32
N THR A 106 8.97 -18.64 2.89
CA THR A 106 8.14 -17.57 3.45
C THR A 106 7.26 -16.90 2.41
N PHE A 107 7.74 -16.73 1.17
CA PHE A 107 6.90 -16.23 0.07
C PHE A 107 5.73 -17.17 -0.20
N GLN A 108 5.97 -18.49 -0.24
CA GLN A 108 4.94 -19.48 -0.49
C GLN A 108 3.93 -19.57 0.66
N GLU A 109 4.41 -19.63 1.90
CA GLU A 109 3.59 -19.70 3.12
C GLU A 109 2.58 -18.56 3.23
N HIS A 110 2.97 -17.35 2.83
CA HIS A 110 2.14 -16.15 2.93
C HIS A 110 1.48 -15.73 1.61
N GLY A 111 1.64 -16.52 0.53
CA GLY A 111 1.08 -16.21 -0.78
C GLY A 111 1.59 -14.88 -1.35
N LEU A 112 2.87 -14.60 -1.21
CA LEU A 112 3.54 -13.38 -1.67
C LEU A 112 4.19 -13.62 -3.04
N ARG A 113 4.30 -12.56 -3.85
CA ARG A 113 4.93 -12.61 -5.18
C ARG A 113 6.24 -11.84 -5.18
N PRO A 114 7.40 -12.47 -5.40
CA PRO A 114 8.64 -11.71 -5.53
C PRO A 114 8.72 -11.00 -6.89
N VAL A 115 9.35 -9.83 -6.91
CA VAL A 115 9.92 -9.27 -8.14
C VAL A 115 11.32 -9.86 -8.32
N LEU A 116 11.54 -10.60 -9.40
CA LEU A 116 12.83 -11.26 -9.66
C LEU A 116 13.80 -10.26 -10.28
N ASN A 117 14.78 -9.80 -9.50
CA ASN A 117 15.70 -8.73 -9.87
C ASN A 117 16.98 -9.23 -10.56
N SER A 118 17.22 -10.54 -10.55
CA SER A 118 18.43 -11.13 -11.11
C SER A 118 18.17 -12.51 -11.73
N ALA A 119 19.05 -12.95 -12.62
CA ALA A 119 18.98 -14.30 -13.19
C ALA A 119 19.22 -15.40 -12.14
N ASN A 120 19.90 -15.08 -11.03
CA ASN A 120 20.02 -16.00 -9.88
C ASN A 120 18.64 -16.18 -9.24
N GLU A 121 17.93 -15.10 -8.93
CA GLU A 121 16.57 -15.17 -8.36
C GLU A 121 15.60 -15.92 -9.28
N VAL A 122 15.72 -15.76 -10.60
CA VAL A 122 14.91 -16.54 -11.56
C VAL A 122 15.18 -18.03 -11.43
N ARG A 123 16.44 -18.45 -11.27
CA ARG A 123 16.78 -19.86 -11.09
C ARG A 123 16.33 -20.39 -9.73
N ASP A 124 16.46 -19.58 -8.69
CA ASP A 124 16.09 -19.96 -7.32
C ASP A 124 14.57 -20.07 -7.13
N TRP A 125 13.79 -19.37 -7.97
CA TRP A 125 12.32 -19.35 -7.92
C TRP A 125 11.63 -20.29 -8.94
N ALA A 126 12.34 -20.77 -9.95
CA ALA A 126 11.80 -21.66 -11.00
C ALA A 126 11.44 -23.05 -10.47
#